data_AF-A0A8T5AR29-F1
#
_entry.id   AF-A0A8T5AR29-F1
#
_cell.length_a   1.000
_cell.length_b   1.000
_cell.length_c   1.000
_cell.angle_alpha   90.00
_cell.angle_beta   90.00
_cell.angle_gamma   90.00
#
_symmetry.space_group_name_H-M   'P 1'
#
loop_
_entity.id
_entity.type
_entity.pdbx_description
1 polymer ?
#
loop_
_entity_poly.entity_id
_entity_poly.type
_entity_poly.pdbx_seq_one_letter_code
_entity_poly.pdbx_strand_id
1 'polypeptide(L)'
;MRITGLLIIILLISFMGTCSIESSGEASGGWIKTPVFRVLMKSTADWARIMFDDQEGMNTNGIRLYEVKSYGWIMGDDEDDIIDVGEDLTWYDILYNGTSTVKTGDIVAFFKQNNDFDYTEMYADLVFEVDESKDQIYIFLMVAGQGTTTFELINKETGAVVWRDIITGIGGTQHIQRFIPAKLFVRSTKVESITVLSLALITVFIAFIFNMPSFRRCPRSGTSGT
;
A
#
# COMPACT_ATOMS: atom_id res chain seq x y z
N MET A 1 11.40 -47.98 19.30
CA MET A 1 10.74 -46.82 18.65
C MET A 1 11.36 -45.53 19.17
N ARG A 2 12.42 -45.00 18.53
CA ARG A 2 13.03 -43.71 18.94
C ARG A 2 13.50 -42.82 17.78
N ILE A 3 13.30 -43.23 16.54
CA ILE A 3 13.83 -42.53 15.35
C ILE A 3 12.75 -41.68 14.66
N THR A 4 11.47 -42.09 14.72
CA THR A 4 10.36 -41.36 14.08
C THR A 4 9.97 -40.06 14.80
N GLY A 5 10.06 -40.01 16.13
CA GLY A 5 9.78 -38.78 16.89
C GLY A 5 10.81 -37.67 16.68
N LEU A 6 12.09 -38.03 16.51
CA LEU A 6 13.15 -37.07 16.24
C LEU A 6 13.01 -36.46 14.83
N LEU A 7 12.58 -37.27 13.87
CA LEU A 7 12.41 -36.85 12.47
C LEU A 7 11.25 -35.86 12.32
N ILE A 8 10.18 -36.01 13.11
CA ILE A 8 9.04 -35.06 13.14
C ILE A 8 9.44 -33.74 13.80
N ILE A 9 10.23 -33.77 14.88
CA ILE A 9 10.75 -32.55 15.51
C ILE A 9 11.68 -31.81 14.54
N ILE A 10 12.56 -32.52 13.83
CA ILE A 10 13.42 -31.92 12.80
C ILE A 10 12.57 -31.37 11.65
N LEU A 11 11.51 -32.07 11.21
CA LEU A 11 10.60 -31.56 10.17
C LEU A 11 9.85 -30.29 10.62
N LEU A 12 9.40 -30.23 11.88
CA LEU A 12 8.76 -29.06 12.48
C LEU A 12 9.73 -27.88 12.63
N ILE A 13 10.97 -28.13 13.03
CA ILE A 13 12.03 -27.10 13.10
C ILE A 13 12.41 -26.64 11.69
N SER A 14 12.44 -27.53 10.69
CA SER A 14 12.68 -27.16 9.29
C SER A 14 11.51 -26.41 8.66
N PHE A 15 10.26 -26.69 9.07
CA PHE A 15 9.07 -25.94 8.64
C PHE A 15 9.00 -24.57 9.33
N MET A 16 9.39 -24.48 10.61
CA MET A 16 9.54 -23.18 11.30
C MET A 16 10.76 -22.39 10.79
N GLY A 17 11.82 -23.06 10.33
CA GLY A 17 13.00 -22.44 9.71
C GLY A 17 12.82 -22.04 8.25
N THR A 18 11.72 -22.44 7.59
CA THR A 18 11.33 -22.01 6.24
C THR A 18 10.15 -21.05 6.24
N CYS A 19 9.58 -20.75 7.40
CA CYS A 19 8.90 -19.48 7.63
C CYS A 19 9.99 -18.40 7.74
N SER A 20 10.68 -18.15 6.62
CA SER A 20 11.34 -16.87 6.42
C SER A 20 10.24 -15.83 6.59
N ILE A 21 10.22 -15.21 7.76
CA ILE A 21 9.77 -13.84 7.88
C ILE A 21 10.70 -13.11 6.91
N GLU A 22 10.30 -12.96 5.66
CA GLU A 22 10.74 -11.83 4.88
C GLU A 22 10.26 -10.63 5.68
N SER A 23 11.13 -10.11 6.56
CA SER A 23 10.98 -8.78 7.08
C SER A 23 11.15 -7.88 5.86
N SER A 24 10.04 -7.64 5.17
CA SER A 24 9.97 -6.65 4.12
C SER A 24 10.27 -5.30 4.76
N GLY A 25 11.45 -4.77 4.46
CA GLY A 25 11.90 -3.43 4.85
C GLY A 25 12.94 -3.48 5.96
N GLU A 26 14.17 -3.10 5.63
CA GLU A 26 15.09 -2.55 6.62
C GLU A 26 14.37 -1.44 7.38
N ALA A 27 14.01 -1.70 8.63
CA ALA A 27 13.48 -0.70 9.54
C ALA A 27 14.63 0.21 9.97
N SER A 28 15.10 1.08 9.08
CA SER A 28 15.93 2.23 9.45
C SER A 28 15.02 3.45 9.61
N GLY A 29 14.50 3.64 10.83
CA GLY A 29 13.93 4.93 11.24
C GLY A 29 12.48 5.21 10.84
N GLY A 30 11.54 4.29 11.05
CA GLY A 30 10.10 4.57 11.03
C GLY A 30 9.44 4.76 9.66
N TRP A 31 10.21 4.80 8.56
CA TRP A 31 9.70 4.85 7.21
C TRP A 31 9.71 3.47 6.56
N ILE A 32 8.60 3.09 5.91
CA ILE A 32 8.43 1.81 5.23
C ILE A 32 8.11 2.04 3.76
N LYS A 33 8.81 1.30 2.91
CA LYS A 33 8.53 1.23 1.47
C LYS A 33 7.23 0.47 1.21
N THR A 34 6.37 1.10 0.43
CA THR A 34 5.05 0.58 0.06
C THR A 34 5.12 -0.32 -1.19
N PRO A 35 4.11 -1.16 -1.46
CA PRO A 35 3.94 -1.75 -2.79
C PRO A 35 3.63 -0.68 -3.84
N VAL A 36 3.57 -1.06 -5.12
CA VAL A 36 3.20 -0.11 -6.17
C VAL A 36 1.74 0.33 -5.99
N PHE A 37 1.51 1.64 -6.00
CA PHE A 37 0.21 2.27 -6.01
C PHE A 37 -0.01 3.00 -7.34
N ARG A 38 -1.21 2.87 -7.90
CA ARG A 38 -1.65 3.67 -9.03
C ARG A 38 -2.42 4.88 -8.52
N VAL A 39 -1.91 6.06 -8.81
CA VAL A 39 -2.67 7.29 -8.83
C VAL A 39 -3.43 7.32 -10.15
N LEU A 40 -4.76 7.39 -10.09
CA LEU A 40 -5.62 7.55 -11.26
C LEU A 40 -6.37 8.87 -11.12
N MET A 41 -6.28 9.71 -12.14
CA MET A 41 -7.06 10.94 -12.22
C MET A 41 -8.00 10.88 -13.41
N LYS A 42 -9.28 11.09 -13.15
CA LYS A 42 -10.32 11.22 -14.17
C LYS A 42 -10.85 12.63 -14.12
N SER A 43 -10.74 13.38 -15.19
CA SER A 43 -10.97 14.82 -15.12
C SER A 43 -11.68 15.40 -16.33
N THR A 44 -12.45 16.45 -16.08
CA THR A 44 -12.94 17.40 -17.09
C THR A 44 -12.38 18.80 -16.83
N ALA A 45 -11.32 18.94 -16.03
CA ALA A 45 -10.68 20.21 -15.71
C ALA A 45 -9.42 20.40 -16.54
N ASP A 46 -9.08 21.66 -16.84
CA ASP A 46 -7.84 22.05 -17.54
C ASP A 46 -6.59 21.46 -16.88
N TRP A 47 -6.57 21.38 -15.55
CA TRP A 47 -5.49 20.73 -14.80
C TRP A 47 -5.91 20.28 -13.42
N ALA A 48 -5.20 19.28 -12.92
CA ALA A 48 -5.27 18.85 -11.54
C ALA A 48 -3.93 18.26 -11.08
N ARG A 49 -3.69 18.33 -9.76
CA ARG A 49 -2.48 17.82 -9.13
C ARG A 49 -2.83 17.14 -7.80
N ILE A 50 -2.07 16.12 -7.48
CA ILE A 50 -1.96 15.54 -6.14
C ILE A 50 -0.51 15.64 -5.72
N MET A 51 -0.30 16.09 -4.50
CA MET A 51 1.02 16.27 -3.90
C MET A 51 1.19 15.37 -2.70
N PHE A 52 2.33 14.70 -2.65
CA PHE A 52 2.74 13.76 -1.62
C PHE A 52 3.84 14.31 -0.70
N ASP A 53 4.06 15.63 -0.70
CA ASP A 53 4.95 16.34 0.22
C ASP A 53 4.15 17.31 1.13
N ASP A 54 4.80 17.87 2.16
CA ASP A 54 4.26 18.87 3.06
C ASP A 54 4.34 20.32 2.57
N GLN A 55 4.75 20.55 1.32
CA GLN A 55 5.04 21.85 0.68
C GLN A 55 6.31 22.54 1.16
N GLU A 56 6.97 22.00 2.19
CA GLU A 56 8.21 22.52 2.76
C GLU A 56 9.39 21.57 2.51
N GLY A 57 9.16 20.39 1.91
CA GLY A 57 10.15 19.34 1.70
C GLY A 57 10.59 18.65 3.00
N MET A 58 9.86 18.87 4.10
CA MET A 58 10.24 18.37 5.43
C MET A 58 9.62 17.00 5.73
N ASN A 59 8.75 16.49 4.84
CA ASN A 59 8.07 15.19 4.94
C ASN A 59 7.29 14.99 6.26
N THR A 60 6.84 16.09 6.89
CA THR A 60 6.04 16.06 8.12
C THR A 60 4.63 15.48 7.89
N ASN A 61 4.23 15.38 6.63
CA ASN A 61 3.00 14.75 6.15
C ASN A 61 2.98 13.22 6.25
N GLY A 62 4.12 12.57 6.47
CA GLY A 62 4.21 11.13 6.73
C GLY A 62 4.16 10.25 5.48
N ILE A 63 4.24 10.83 4.30
CA ILE A 63 4.37 10.13 3.01
C ILE A 63 5.38 10.90 2.16
N ARG A 64 6.14 10.18 1.34
CA ARG A 64 6.98 10.79 0.29
C ARG A 64 7.07 9.87 -0.91
N LEU A 65 7.28 10.46 -2.07
CA LEU A 65 7.57 9.68 -3.28
C LEU A 65 8.96 9.06 -3.13
N TYR A 66 9.08 7.81 -3.58
CA TYR A 66 10.34 7.08 -3.58
C TYR A 66 10.76 6.64 -4.99
N GLU A 67 9.78 6.27 -5.82
CA GLU A 67 10.06 5.83 -7.18
C GLU A 67 8.84 5.98 -8.09
N VAL A 68 9.05 6.52 -9.29
CA VAL A 68 8.08 6.53 -10.38
C VAL A 68 8.30 5.30 -11.25
N LYS A 69 7.30 4.42 -11.39
CA LYS A 69 7.39 3.19 -12.20
C LYS A 69 6.96 3.41 -13.64
N SER A 70 5.84 4.08 -13.83
CA SER A 70 5.28 4.40 -15.16
C SER A 70 4.17 5.43 -15.00
N TYR A 71 3.92 6.21 -16.03
CA TYR A 71 2.78 7.11 -16.09
C TYR A 71 2.34 7.27 -17.54
N GLY A 72 1.14 7.80 -17.74
CA GLY A 72 0.62 8.09 -19.07
C GLY A 72 -0.86 8.38 -19.07
N TRP A 73 -1.35 8.68 -20.26
CA TRP A 73 -2.77 8.81 -20.53
C TRP A 73 -3.41 7.43 -20.76
N ILE A 74 -4.62 7.26 -20.27
CA ILE A 74 -5.51 6.12 -20.53
C ILE A 74 -6.51 6.51 -21.62
N MET A 75 -6.99 7.76 -21.59
CA MET A 75 -8.02 8.25 -22.49
C MET A 75 -7.98 9.77 -22.58
N GLY A 76 -8.31 10.27 -23.78
CA GLY A 76 -8.68 11.66 -24.02
C GLY A 76 -7.50 12.59 -24.22
N ASP A 77 -6.28 12.07 -24.37
CA ASP A 77 -5.10 12.90 -24.61
C ASP A 77 -5.01 13.44 -26.03
N ASP A 78 -4.41 14.62 -26.15
CA ASP A 78 -4.05 15.23 -27.42
C ASP A 78 -2.54 15.55 -27.50
N GLU A 79 -2.13 16.29 -28.55
CA GLU A 79 -0.71 16.56 -28.82
C GLU A 79 -0.06 17.56 -27.84
N ASP A 80 -0.87 18.38 -27.15
CA ASP A 80 -0.40 19.47 -26.29
C ASP A 80 -0.58 19.18 -24.79
N ASP A 81 -1.19 18.04 -24.46
CA ASP A 81 -1.38 17.53 -23.11
C ASP A 81 -0.08 17.11 -22.41
N ILE A 82 0.11 17.57 -21.16
CA ILE A 82 1.32 17.33 -20.38
C ILE A 82 0.98 16.57 -19.10
N ILE A 83 1.85 15.60 -18.73
CA ILE A 83 1.84 14.96 -17.42
C ILE A 83 3.17 15.28 -16.72
N ASP A 84 3.08 15.78 -15.48
CA ASP A 84 4.22 16.00 -14.60
C ASP A 84 4.18 15.00 -13.44
N VAL A 85 5.16 14.10 -13.36
CA VAL A 85 5.29 13.12 -12.28
C VAL A 85 6.73 13.04 -11.81
N GLY A 86 6.96 13.24 -10.51
CA GLY A 86 8.31 13.13 -9.97
C GLY A 86 8.49 13.76 -8.60
N GLU A 87 9.71 13.61 -8.11
CA GLU A 87 10.21 14.20 -6.87
C GLU A 87 10.73 15.62 -7.13
N ASP A 88 10.57 16.50 -6.14
CA ASP A 88 11.08 17.88 -6.18
C ASP A 88 10.79 18.65 -7.49
N LEU A 89 9.65 18.35 -8.13
CA LEU A 89 9.26 19.04 -9.35
C LEU A 89 8.85 20.46 -9.01
N THR A 90 9.29 21.41 -9.82
CA THR A 90 8.97 22.83 -9.62
C THR A 90 7.87 23.26 -10.58
N TRP A 91 6.81 23.89 -10.07
CA TRP A 91 5.74 24.45 -10.87
C TRP A 91 5.35 25.86 -10.42
N TYR A 92 4.63 26.54 -11.31
CA TYR A 92 4.03 27.82 -11.01
C TYR A 92 2.57 27.62 -10.61
N ASP A 93 2.27 27.97 -9.38
CA ASP A 93 0.90 28.02 -8.89
C ASP A 93 0.31 29.40 -9.19
N ILE A 94 -0.83 29.43 -9.88
CA ILE A 94 -1.52 30.68 -10.22
C ILE A 94 -2.57 30.90 -9.14
N LEU A 95 -2.28 31.80 -8.21
CA LEU A 95 -3.24 32.21 -7.20
C LEU A 95 -4.33 33.09 -7.82
N TYR A 96 -5.51 33.12 -7.19
CA TYR A 96 -6.73 33.82 -7.66
C TYR A 96 -6.53 35.28 -8.12
N ASN A 97 -5.45 35.94 -7.69
CA ASN A 97 -5.14 37.33 -8.07
C ASN A 97 -4.09 37.47 -9.19
N GLY A 98 -3.80 36.39 -9.94
CA GLY A 98 -2.78 36.40 -11.00
C GLY A 98 -1.34 36.39 -10.49
N THR A 99 -1.12 36.26 -9.19
CA THR A 99 0.21 36.09 -8.61
C THR A 99 0.67 34.65 -8.82
N SER A 100 1.76 34.46 -9.56
CA SER A 100 2.43 33.18 -9.68
C SER A 100 3.37 32.96 -8.50
N THR A 101 3.15 31.91 -7.70
CA THR A 101 4.12 31.47 -6.69
C THR A 101 4.82 30.21 -7.16
N VAL A 102 6.14 30.18 -7.05
CA VAL A 102 6.92 28.96 -7.32
C VAL A 102 6.71 28.00 -6.16
N LYS A 103 6.37 26.76 -6.49
CA LYS A 103 6.21 25.66 -5.55
C LYS A 103 7.07 24.49 -6.02
N THR A 104 7.54 23.71 -5.06
CA THR A 104 8.35 22.51 -5.29
C THR A 104 7.82 21.38 -4.42
N GLY A 105 7.88 20.14 -4.91
CA GLY A 105 7.51 18.97 -4.14
C GLY A 105 7.19 17.76 -5.01
N ASP A 106 6.84 16.67 -4.34
CA ASP A 106 6.52 15.39 -4.96
C ASP A 106 5.09 15.41 -5.51
N ILE A 107 4.94 15.36 -6.83
CA ILE A 107 3.63 15.53 -7.47
C ILE A 107 3.32 14.46 -8.50
N VAL A 108 2.02 14.26 -8.69
CA VAL A 108 1.44 13.75 -9.93
C VAL A 108 0.48 14.82 -10.40
N ALA A 109 0.62 15.24 -11.64
CA ALA A 109 -0.16 16.31 -12.22
C ALA A 109 -0.37 16.08 -13.71
N PHE A 110 -1.42 16.71 -14.23
CA PHE A 110 -1.59 16.91 -15.65
C PHE A 110 -1.99 18.35 -15.95
N PHE A 111 -1.75 18.78 -17.19
CA PHE A 111 -2.20 20.05 -17.73
C PHE A 111 -2.59 19.86 -19.19
N LYS A 112 -3.83 20.22 -19.54
CA LYS A 112 -4.41 20.01 -20.87
C LYS A 112 -4.52 21.25 -21.74
N GLN A 113 -3.88 22.34 -21.34
CA GLN A 113 -4.14 23.70 -21.85
C GLN A 113 -5.33 24.40 -21.19
N ASN A 114 -5.38 25.72 -21.40
CA ASN A 114 -6.38 26.60 -20.82
C ASN A 114 -7.72 26.45 -21.55
N ASN A 115 -8.80 26.30 -20.78
CA ASN A 115 -10.16 26.05 -21.27
C ASN A 115 -10.32 24.73 -22.05
N ASP A 116 -9.48 23.73 -21.77
CA ASP A 116 -9.71 22.37 -22.22
C ASP A 116 -10.47 21.60 -21.14
N PHE A 117 -11.77 21.41 -21.39
CA PHE A 117 -12.67 20.70 -20.48
C PHE A 117 -13.06 19.30 -20.98
N ASP A 118 -12.37 18.80 -22.01
CA ASP A 118 -12.64 17.46 -22.52
C ASP A 118 -12.25 16.39 -21.49
N TYR A 119 -12.95 15.28 -21.52
CA TYR A 119 -12.76 14.23 -20.53
C TYR A 119 -11.45 13.49 -20.76
N THR A 120 -10.61 13.42 -19.73
CA THR A 120 -9.36 12.65 -19.76
C THR A 120 -9.21 11.72 -18.57
N GLU A 121 -8.42 10.67 -18.78
CA GLU A 121 -7.97 9.77 -17.73
C GLU A 121 -6.45 9.63 -17.80
N MET A 122 -5.75 9.94 -16.71
CA MET A 122 -4.30 9.71 -16.59
C MET A 122 -3.99 8.78 -15.42
N TYR A 123 -2.85 8.11 -15.49
CA TYR A 123 -2.33 7.31 -14.38
C TYR A 123 -0.85 7.59 -14.10
N ALA A 124 -0.47 7.35 -12.85
CA ALA A 124 0.92 7.22 -12.43
C ALA A 124 1.04 6.05 -11.45
N ASP A 125 1.90 5.09 -11.77
CA ASP A 125 2.26 3.97 -10.91
C ASP A 125 3.50 4.36 -10.11
N LEU A 126 3.37 4.44 -8.79
CA LEU A 126 4.35 5.00 -7.87
C LEU A 126 4.66 4.02 -6.73
N VAL A 127 5.86 4.14 -6.19
CA VAL A 127 6.23 3.57 -4.90
C VAL A 127 6.47 4.72 -3.93
N PHE A 128 5.85 4.63 -2.76
CA PHE A 128 6.00 5.59 -1.68
C PHE A 128 6.84 5.02 -0.53
N GLU A 129 7.41 5.92 0.26
CA GLU A 129 7.77 5.64 1.64
C GLU A 129 6.74 6.31 2.56
N VAL A 130 6.29 5.56 3.58
CA VAL A 130 5.28 6.02 4.53
C VAL A 130 5.81 5.85 5.95
N ASP A 131 5.60 6.87 6.77
CA ASP A 131 5.94 6.86 8.19
C ASP A 131 4.89 6.02 8.95
N GLU A 132 5.29 4.83 9.41
CA GLU A 132 4.39 3.92 10.13
C GLU A 132 4.07 4.39 11.56
N SER A 133 4.85 5.35 12.09
CA SER A 133 4.60 5.90 13.42
C SER A 133 3.40 6.85 13.47
N LYS A 134 2.92 7.29 12.30
CA LYS A 134 1.76 8.17 12.16
C LYS A 134 0.48 7.36 11.93
N ASP A 135 -0.57 7.71 12.65
CA ASP A 135 -1.91 7.15 12.42
C ASP A 135 -2.50 7.61 11.08
N GLN A 136 -2.17 8.84 10.68
CA GLN A 136 -2.67 9.49 9.46
C GLN A 136 -1.53 10.23 8.77
N ILE A 137 -1.52 10.12 7.44
CA ILE A 137 -0.75 10.99 6.56
C ILE A 137 -1.67 12.07 6.01
N TYR A 138 -1.08 13.12 5.42
CA TYR A 138 -1.87 14.03 4.60
C TYR A 138 -1.22 14.27 3.24
N ILE A 139 -2.08 14.59 2.28
CA ILE A 139 -1.73 14.96 0.91
C ILE A 139 -2.45 16.25 0.55
N PHE A 140 -1.97 16.95 -0.48
CA PHE A 140 -2.67 18.10 -1.03
C PHE A 140 -3.24 17.77 -2.40
N LEU A 141 -4.52 18.11 -2.59
CA LEU A 141 -5.18 18.12 -3.89
C LEU A 141 -5.22 19.55 -4.38
N MET A 142 -4.79 19.78 -5.61
CA MET A 142 -4.81 21.08 -6.24
C MET A 142 -5.58 20.98 -7.55
N VAL A 143 -6.63 21.76 -7.69
CA VAL A 143 -7.45 21.84 -8.91
C VAL A 143 -7.68 23.31 -9.20
N ALA A 144 -7.58 23.72 -10.46
CA ALA A 144 -8.10 25.02 -10.87
C ALA A 144 -8.84 24.92 -12.20
N GLY A 145 -9.39 26.07 -12.59
CA GLY A 145 -10.33 26.16 -13.69
C GLY A 145 -11.71 25.66 -13.29
N GLN A 146 -12.52 25.38 -14.29
CA GLN A 146 -13.83 24.73 -14.15
C GLN A 146 -13.68 23.23 -14.41
N GLY A 147 -14.59 22.42 -13.89
CA GLY A 147 -14.59 20.97 -14.10
C GLY A 147 -14.42 20.15 -12.83
N THR A 148 -14.52 18.84 -12.98
CA THR A 148 -14.46 17.89 -11.86
C THR A 148 -13.33 16.91 -12.07
N THR A 149 -12.50 16.72 -11.04
CA THR A 149 -11.45 15.70 -11.02
C THR A 149 -11.76 14.67 -9.93
N THR A 150 -11.77 13.41 -10.31
CA THR A 150 -11.77 12.27 -9.40
C THR A 150 -10.35 11.78 -9.23
N PHE A 151 -9.87 11.73 -8.00
CA PHE A 151 -8.58 11.17 -7.61
C PHE A 151 -8.79 9.81 -6.98
N GLU A 152 -8.02 8.82 -7.42
CA GLU A 152 -8.04 7.48 -6.84
C GLU A 152 -6.62 7.00 -6.56
N LEU A 153 -6.45 6.34 -5.41
CA LEU A 153 -5.28 5.56 -5.09
C LEU A 153 -5.66 4.09 -5.11
N ILE A 154 -5.01 3.33 -5.97
CA ILE A 154 -5.28 1.91 -6.20
C ILE A 154 -4.03 1.13 -5.83
N ASN A 155 -4.13 0.17 -4.92
CA ASN A 155 -3.03 -0.73 -4.64
C ASN A 155 -2.89 -1.72 -5.81
N LYS A 156 -1.74 -1.74 -6.49
CA LYS A 156 -1.53 -2.58 -7.68
C LYS A 156 -1.36 -4.07 -7.36
N GLU A 157 -0.98 -4.42 -6.13
CA GLU A 157 -0.89 -5.83 -5.71
C GLU A 157 -2.28 -6.43 -5.47
N THR A 158 -3.18 -5.68 -4.83
CA THR A 158 -4.52 -6.17 -4.47
C THR A 158 -5.59 -5.81 -5.50
N GLY A 159 -5.34 -4.79 -6.34
CA GLY A 159 -6.32 -4.20 -7.25
C GLY A 159 -7.40 -3.35 -6.56
N ALA A 160 -7.30 -3.14 -5.24
CA ALA A 160 -8.30 -2.39 -4.48
C ALA A 160 -8.07 -0.88 -4.54
N VAL A 161 -9.16 -0.12 -4.72
CA VAL A 161 -9.17 1.33 -4.50
C VAL A 161 -9.07 1.57 -2.99
N VAL A 162 -7.91 2.02 -2.52
CA VAL A 162 -7.68 2.27 -1.10
C VAL A 162 -8.20 3.62 -0.65
N TRP A 163 -8.25 4.59 -1.57
CA TRP A 163 -8.73 5.93 -1.31
C TRP A 163 -9.25 6.56 -2.59
N ARG A 164 -10.30 7.38 -2.46
CA ARG A 164 -10.93 8.13 -3.55
C ARG A 164 -11.44 9.46 -3.03
N ASP A 165 -11.28 10.52 -3.81
CA ASP A 165 -11.94 11.79 -3.59
C ASP A 165 -12.32 12.48 -4.90
N ILE A 166 -13.32 13.37 -4.85
CA ILE A 166 -13.85 14.09 -6.01
C ILE A 166 -13.86 15.57 -5.69
N ILE A 167 -13.11 16.34 -6.48
CA ILE A 167 -13.00 17.79 -6.35
C ILE A 167 -13.61 18.47 -7.57
N THR A 168 -14.43 19.49 -7.34
CA THR A 168 -15.00 20.31 -8.41
C THR A 168 -14.42 21.72 -8.33
N GLY A 169 -13.75 22.13 -9.40
CA GLY A 169 -13.20 23.47 -9.56
C GLY A 169 -14.31 24.50 -9.72
N ILE A 170 -14.11 25.68 -9.10
CA ILE A 170 -15.07 26.80 -9.12
C ILE A 170 -14.53 28.00 -9.91
N GLY A 171 -13.58 27.77 -10.82
CA GLY A 171 -12.90 28.79 -11.62
C GLY A 171 -11.60 29.32 -10.99
N GLY A 172 -11.45 29.23 -9.67
CA GLY A 172 -10.20 29.57 -8.97
C GLY A 172 -9.40 28.32 -8.57
N THR A 173 -8.10 28.52 -8.32
CA THR A 173 -7.21 27.50 -7.77
C THR A 173 -7.58 27.16 -6.33
N GLN A 174 -7.81 25.88 -6.07
CA GLN A 174 -8.15 25.34 -4.76
C GLN A 174 -7.02 24.45 -4.26
N HIS A 175 -6.59 24.66 -3.02
CA HIS A 175 -5.61 23.84 -2.33
C HIS A 175 -6.29 23.15 -1.17
N ILE A 176 -6.39 21.83 -1.25
CA ILE A 176 -7.25 21.05 -0.37
C ILE A 176 -6.41 19.97 0.29
N GLN A 177 -6.23 20.08 1.59
CA GLN A 177 -5.58 19.04 2.38
C GLN A 177 -6.54 17.88 2.62
N ARG A 178 -6.03 16.65 2.47
CA ARG A 178 -6.74 15.41 2.77
C ARG A 178 -5.92 14.51 3.65
N PHE A 179 -6.57 13.94 4.65
CA PHE A 179 -5.98 12.98 5.58
C PHE A 179 -6.32 11.56 5.15
N ILE A 180 -5.32 10.70 5.13
CA ILE A 180 -5.46 9.29 4.74
C ILE A 180 -4.83 8.43 5.85
N PRO A 181 -5.48 7.36 6.32
CA PRO A 181 -4.87 6.46 7.28
C PRO A 181 -3.59 5.81 6.71
N ALA A 182 -2.46 5.92 7.42
CA ALA A 182 -1.17 5.41 6.95
C ALA A 182 -1.19 3.89 6.70
N LYS A 183 -1.95 3.15 7.52
CA LYS A 183 -2.16 1.70 7.40
C LYS A 183 -2.72 1.23 6.06
N LEU A 184 -3.29 2.12 5.23
CA LEU A 184 -3.79 1.76 3.89
C LEU A 184 -2.65 1.53 2.89
N PHE A 185 -1.47 2.10 3.16
CA PHE A 185 -0.29 2.01 2.32
C PHE A 185 0.63 0.85 2.71
N VAL A 186 0.54 0.43 3.97
CA VAL A 186 1.37 -0.65 4.51
C VAL A 186 0.75 -2.00 4.18
N ARG A 187 1.58 -2.94 3.71
CA ARG A 187 1.15 -4.31 3.46
C ARG A 187 0.72 -4.93 4.79
N SER A 188 -0.55 -5.31 4.90
CA SER A 188 -1.02 -6.03 6.08
C SER A 188 -0.41 -7.43 6.07
N THR A 189 0.71 -7.60 6.77
CA THR A 189 1.20 -8.92 7.21
C THR A 189 0.29 -9.42 8.32
N LYS A 190 -1.00 -9.61 8.00
CA LYS A 190 -1.86 -10.46 8.82
C LYS A 190 -1.36 -11.88 8.61
N VAL A 191 -0.41 -12.29 9.44
CA VAL A 191 -0.35 -13.69 9.83
C VAL A 191 -1.69 -13.94 10.48
N GLU A 192 -2.61 -14.56 9.73
CA GLU A 192 -3.95 -14.83 10.24
C GLU A 192 -3.78 -15.60 11.55
N SER A 193 -4.30 -15.06 12.66
CA SER A 193 -4.23 -15.73 13.96
C SER A 193 -4.84 -17.13 13.92
N ILE A 194 -5.71 -17.38 12.93
CA ILE A 194 -6.26 -18.69 12.58
C ILE A 194 -5.18 -19.66 12.12
N THR A 195 -4.19 -19.22 11.34
CA THR A 195 -3.07 -20.06 10.86
C THR A 195 -2.16 -20.45 12.01
N VAL A 196 -1.85 -19.52 12.91
CA VAL A 196 -1.04 -19.80 14.11
C VAL A 196 -1.80 -20.73 15.06
N LEU A 197 -3.09 -20.48 15.29
CA LEU A 197 -3.93 -21.31 16.15
C LEU A 197 -4.13 -22.72 15.59
N SER A 198 -4.34 -22.85 14.27
CA SER A 198 -4.47 -24.15 13.62
C SER A 198 -3.16 -24.94 13.65
N LEU A 199 -2.00 -24.30 13.44
CA LEU A 199 -0.70 -24.94 13.59
C LEU A 199 -0.46 -25.43 15.02
N ALA A 200 -0.83 -24.63 16.02
CA ALA A 200 -0.72 -25.00 17.43
C ALA A 200 -1.62 -26.20 17.78
N LEU A 201 -2.87 -26.20 17.30
CA LEU A 201 -3.81 -27.31 17.49
C LEU A 201 -3.32 -28.61 16.84
N ILE A 202 -2.81 -28.54 15.62
CA ILE A 202 -2.24 -29.69 14.91
C ILE A 202 -1.06 -30.27 15.69
N THR A 203 -0.19 -29.41 16.22
CA THR A 203 0.98 -29.84 17.02
C THR A 203 0.56 -30.58 18.29
N VAL A 204 -0.44 -30.06 19.03
CA VAL A 204 -0.97 -30.72 20.23
C VAL A 204 -1.63 -32.06 19.87
N PHE A 205 -2.38 -32.12 18.78
CA PHE A 205 -3.06 -33.34 18.33
C PHE A 205 -2.06 -34.45 17.96
N ILE A 206 -0.98 -34.10 17.24
CA ILE A 206 0.11 -35.02 16.92
C ILE A 206 0.78 -35.52 18.21
N ALA A 207 1.11 -34.62 19.15
CA ALA A 207 1.70 -35.00 20.42
C ALA A 207 0.80 -35.98 21.23
N PHE A 208 -0.52 -35.79 21.19
CA PHE A 208 -1.48 -36.67 21.85
C PHE A 208 -1.55 -38.07 21.19
N ILE A 209 -1.62 -38.14 19.86
CA ILE A 209 -1.62 -39.43 19.13
C ILE A 209 -0.34 -40.23 19.39
N PHE A 210 0.82 -39.58 19.40
CA PHE A 210 2.09 -40.27 19.62
C PHE A 210 2.35 -40.64 21.09
N ASN A 211 1.70 -39.99 22.05
CA ASN A 211 1.75 -40.36 23.48
C ASN A 211 0.59 -41.27 23.92
N MET A 212 -0.31 -41.67 23.03
CA MET A 212 -1.33 -42.67 23.36
C MET A 212 -0.63 -43.96 23.81
N PRO A 213 -0.83 -44.41 25.06
CA PRO A 213 -0.29 -45.68 25.50
C PRO A 213 -0.93 -46.75 24.63
N SER A 214 -0.10 -47.50 23.89
CA SER A 214 -0.56 -48.68 23.16
C SER A 214 -1.34 -49.54 24.15
N PHE A 215 -2.66 -49.70 23.93
CA PHE A 215 -3.48 -50.61 24.71
C PHE A 215 -2.87 -52.01 24.60
N ARG A 216 -2.00 -52.36 25.54
CA ARG A 216 -1.39 -53.68 25.66
C ARG A 216 -2.54 -54.64 25.91
N ARG A 217 -2.83 -55.50 24.93
CA ARG A 217 -3.70 -56.66 25.11
C ARG A 217 -3.22 -57.42 26.35
N CYS A 218 -4.12 -57.59 27.33
CA CYS A 218 -3.86 -58.42 28.50
C CYS A 218 -3.43 -59.83 28.05
N PRO A 219 -2.35 -60.40 28.62
CA PRO A 219 -2.01 -61.79 28.37
C PRO A 219 -3.07 -62.68 29.03
N ARG A 220 -3.72 -63.53 28.24
CA ARG A 220 -4.60 -64.59 28.74
C ARG A 220 -3.71 -65.60 29.50
N SER A 221 -3.85 -65.69 30.81
CA SER A 221 -3.20 -66.72 31.62
C SER A 221 -3.80 -68.08 31.29
N GLY A 222 -3.05 -68.90 30.57
CA GLY A 222 -3.32 -70.32 30.39
C GLY A 222 -2.96 -71.08 31.67
N THR A 223 -3.96 -71.73 32.24
CA THR A 223 -3.95 -72.48 33.49
C THR A 223 -3.11 -73.76 33.42
N SER A 224 -2.48 -74.05 34.55
CA SER A 224 -1.87 -75.30 35.02
C SER A 224 -2.59 -76.59 34.57
N GLY A 225 -1.81 -77.56 34.09
CA GLY A 225 -2.21 -78.97 33.95
C GLY A 225 -1.15 -79.86 34.61
N THR A 226 -1.60 -80.65 35.58
CA THR A 226 -0.91 -81.71 36.34
C THR A 226 -0.28 -82.79 35.47
#